data_AF-A0A5C7L9W7-F1
#
_entry.id   AF-A0A5C7L9W7-F1
#
_cell.length_a   1.000
_cell.length_b   1.000
_cell.length_c   1.000
_cell.angle_alpha   90.00
_cell.angle_beta   90.00
_cell.angle_gamma   90.00
#
_symmetry.space_group_name_H-M   'P 1'
#
loop_
_entity.id
_entity.type
_entity.pdbx_description
1 polymer ?
#
loop_
_entity_poly.entity_id
_entity_poly.type
_entity_poly.pdbx_seq_one_letter_code
_entity_poly.pdbx_strand_id
1 'polypeptide(L)'
;MSAAGEDLIYIDEKSGQALNKEVLNDDVLKDLGLNRENLVERKSIEVGNIFTLGTRFSDPLGLSYRDEFGEMQPVVMGCYGIGPARVMGAIAEILSDERGLVWPKMITPFQVHLLSLGADEKADEVYAALVADGIEVLYDDRDASAGEKFSESDLIGIPYRIIIGKRSFESGMAELKGRTGEAVELVPFNQLSATIRTYYADTKKGA
;
A
#
# COMPACT_ATOMS: atom_id res chain seq x y z
N MET A 1 -4.73 9.86 -9.85
CA MET A 1 -5.90 9.86 -10.75
C MET A 1 -6.07 8.45 -11.28
N SER A 2 -7.29 7.95 -11.36
CA SER A 2 -7.58 6.60 -11.89
C SER A 2 -8.84 6.65 -12.75
N ALA A 3 -8.82 5.99 -13.91
CA ALA A 3 -9.96 5.92 -14.82
C ALA A 3 -11.15 5.15 -14.22
N ALA A 4 -10.88 4.26 -13.27
CA ALA A 4 -11.88 3.51 -12.52
C ALA A 4 -12.47 4.31 -11.34
N GLY A 5 -11.98 5.52 -11.09
CA GLY A 5 -12.56 6.41 -10.09
C GLY A 5 -13.99 6.84 -10.42
N GLU A 6 -14.84 6.87 -9.40
CA GLU A 6 -16.23 7.32 -9.50
C GLU A 6 -16.33 8.85 -9.35
N ASP A 7 -15.39 9.46 -8.62
CA ASP A 7 -15.41 10.88 -8.30
C ASP A 7 -14.80 11.71 -9.43
N LEU A 8 -15.47 12.81 -9.78
CA LEU A 8 -14.94 13.82 -10.68
C LEU A 8 -14.28 14.93 -9.88
N ILE A 9 -13.02 15.22 -10.19
CA ILE A 9 -12.26 16.32 -9.62
C ILE A 9 -11.83 17.29 -10.71
N TYR A 10 -11.72 18.56 -10.33
CA TYR A 10 -11.11 19.62 -11.13
C TYR A 10 -9.72 19.92 -10.59
N ILE A 11 -8.70 19.82 -11.44
CA ILE A 11 -7.31 20.00 -11.04
C ILE A 11 -6.74 21.23 -11.75
N ASP A 12 -6.09 22.11 -11.00
CA ASP A 12 -5.18 23.10 -11.58
C ASP A 12 -3.79 22.47 -11.71
N GLU A 13 -3.39 22.11 -12.93
CA GLU A 13 -2.12 21.41 -13.19
C GLU A 13 -0.88 22.26 -12.83
N LYS A 14 -1.02 23.59 -12.69
CA LYS A 14 0.08 24.49 -12.29
C LYS A 14 0.36 24.44 -10.80
N SER A 15 -0.68 24.56 -9.97
CA SER A 15 -0.54 24.53 -8.50
C SER A 15 -0.59 23.12 -7.92
N GLY A 16 -1.11 22.14 -8.67
CA GLY A 16 -1.37 20.79 -8.19
C GLY A 16 -2.60 20.68 -7.28
N GLN A 17 -3.35 21.77 -7.09
CA GLN A 17 -4.57 21.76 -6.29
C GLN A 17 -5.71 21.05 -7.03
N ALA A 18 -6.52 20.30 -6.28
CA ALA A 18 -7.67 19.57 -6.80
C ALA A 18 -8.91 19.82 -5.96
N LEU A 19 -10.06 19.92 -6.62
CA LEU A 19 -11.36 20.14 -6.01
C LEU A 19 -12.34 19.06 -6.45
N ASN A 20 -13.08 18.48 -5.50
CA ASN A 20 -14.22 17.64 -5.84
C ASN A 20 -15.28 18.49 -6.57
N LYS A 21 -15.84 17.96 -7.66
CA LYS A 21 -16.89 18.61 -8.46
C LYS A 21 -18.10 19.05 -7.61
N GLU A 22 -18.42 18.32 -6.54
CA GLU A 22 -19.54 18.65 -5.65
C GLU A 22 -19.34 19.94 -4.84
N VAL A 23 -18.09 20.34 -4.61
CA VAL A 23 -17.75 21.55 -3.83
C VAL A 23 -17.30 22.71 -4.70
N LEU A 24 -17.30 22.56 -6.03
CA LEU A 24 -16.91 23.61 -6.97
C LEU A 24 -17.95 24.73 -6.98
N ASN A 25 -17.61 25.88 -6.37
CA ASN A 25 -18.37 27.12 -6.46
C ASN A 25 -17.43 28.34 -6.47
N ASP A 26 -17.98 29.52 -6.78
CA ASP A 26 -17.17 30.74 -6.98
C ASP A 26 -16.50 31.23 -5.69
N ASP A 27 -17.12 31.01 -4.53
CA ASP A 27 -16.55 31.38 -3.24
C ASP A 27 -15.33 30.51 -2.92
N VAL A 28 -15.44 29.19 -3.10
CA VAL A 28 -14.34 28.24 -2.91
C VAL A 28 -13.18 28.52 -3.87
N LEU A 29 -13.48 28.83 -5.14
CA LEU A 29 -12.46 29.20 -6.12
C LEU A 29 -11.71 30.47 -5.72
N LYS A 30 -12.44 31.46 -5.23
CA LYS A 30 -11.86 32.72 -4.76
C LYS A 30 -10.98 32.51 -3.52
N ASP A 31 -11.45 31.72 -2.55
CA ASP A 31 -10.71 31.44 -1.32
C ASP A 31 -9.40 30.67 -1.59
N LEU A 32 -9.41 29.79 -2.58
CA LEU A 32 -8.24 29.01 -2.98
C LEU A 32 -7.36 29.71 -4.04
N GLY A 33 -7.80 30.86 -4.57
CA GLY A 33 -7.10 31.58 -5.62
C GLY A 33 -7.06 30.84 -6.96
N LEU A 34 -8.06 30.00 -7.24
CA LEU A 34 -8.15 29.18 -8.45
C LEU A 34 -9.02 29.85 -9.52
N ASN A 35 -8.58 29.74 -10.77
CA ASN A 35 -9.36 30.20 -11.93
C ASN A 35 -9.98 28.99 -12.64
N ARG A 36 -11.32 29.00 -12.78
CA ARG A 36 -12.10 27.94 -13.41
C ARG A 36 -11.61 27.56 -14.81
N GLU A 37 -11.13 28.53 -15.60
CA GLU A 37 -10.65 28.28 -16.97
C GLU A 37 -9.37 27.44 -17.03
N ASN A 38 -8.61 27.42 -15.94
CA ASN A 38 -7.38 26.64 -15.83
C ASN A 38 -7.62 25.23 -15.27
N LEU A 39 -8.85 24.92 -14.86
CA LEU A 39 -9.18 23.65 -14.22
C LEU A 39 -9.46 22.57 -15.24
N VAL A 40 -8.89 21.39 -14.99
CA VAL A 40 -9.03 20.23 -15.84
C VAL A 40 -9.78 19.13 -15.11
N GLU A 41 -10.88 18.65 -15.71
CA GLU A 41 -11.68 17.56 -15.14
C GLU A 41 -10.95 16.21 -15.28
N ARG A 42 -10.94 15.44 -14.20
CA ARG A 42 -10.33 14.11 -14.10
C ARG A 42 -11.17 13.20 -13.22
N LYS A 43 -11.08 11.89 -13.47
CA LYS A 43 -11.59 10.86 -12.56
C LYS A 43 -10.61 10.55 -11.44
N SER A 44 -11.14 10.30 -10.25
CA SER A 44 -10.38 10.00 -9.05
C SER A 44 -11.12 9.04 -8.12
N ILE A 45 -10.38 8.42 -7.21
CA ILE A 45 -10.93 7.58 -6.15
C ILE A 45 -10.79 8.36 -4.85
N GLU A 46 -11.89 8.82 -4.25
CA GLU A 46 -11.85 9.48 -2.95
C GLU A 46 -11.58 8.45 -1.84
N VAL A 47 -10.32 8.34 -1.39
CA VAL A 47 -9.94 7.42 -0.30
C VAL A 47 -10.10 8.03 1.10
N GLY A 48 -10.32 9.34 1.19
CA GLY A 48 -10.50 10.04 2.45
C GLY A 48 -10.91 11.49 2.24
N ASN A 49 -11.35 12.12 3.34
CA ASN A 49 -11.89 13.47 3.34
C ASN A 49 -11.66 14.16 4.69
N ILE A 50 -11.62 15.49 4.68
CA ILE A 50 -11.47 16.34 5.87
C ILE A 50 -12.59 17.37 5.90
N PHE A 51 -13.12 17.66 7.08
CA PHE A 51 -14.20 18.61 7.27
C PHE A 51 -13.91 19.56 8.42
N THR A 52 -14.00 20.86 8.15
CA THR A 52 -14.07 21.90 9.19
C THR A 52 -15.51 22.02 9.66
N LEU A 53 -15.81 21.52 10.86
CA LEU A 53 -17.17 21.47 11.39
C LEU A 53 -17.56 22.75 12.13
N GLY A 54 -16.57 23.54 12.56
CA GLY A 54 -16.80 24.73 13.37
C GLY A 54 -17.52 24.35 14.66
N THR A 55 -18.58 25.06 14.99
CA THR A 55 -19.40 24.80 16.19
C THR A 55 -20.67 24.00 15.90
N ARG A 56 -20.85 23.53 14.65
CA ARG A 56 -22.08 22.87 14.16
C ARG A 56 -22.58 21.73 15.05
N PHE A 57 -21.67 21.00 15.70
CA PHE A 57 -22.01 19.90 16.59
C PHE A 57 -21.85 20.24 18.07
N SER A 58 -20.89 21.10 18.43
CA SER A 58 -20.65 21.45 19.83
C SER A 58 -21.77 22.31 20.42
N ASP A 59 -22.30 23.27 19.65
CA ASP A 59 -23.42 24.13 20.07
C ASP A 59 -24.67 23.30 20.48
N PRO A 60 -25.25 22.43 19.63
CA PRO A 60 -26.44 21.67 20.00
C PRO A 60 -26.19 20.61 21.07
N LEU A 61 -24.94 20.14 21.25
CA LEU A 61 -24.57 19.18 22.28
C LEU A 61 -24.24 19.84 23.64
N GLY A 62 -24.15 21.17 23.69
CA GLY A 62 -23.70 21.90 24.88
C GLY A 62 -22.23 21.65 25.23
N LEU A 63 -21.41 21.22 24.26
CA LEU A 63 -20.00 20.94 24.46
C LEU A 63 -19.19 22.25 24.43
N SER A 64 -18.81 22.73 25.59
CA SER A 64 -18.14 24.02 25.77
C SER A 64 -16.94 23.93 26.72
N TYR A 65 -16.02 24.88 26.60
CA TYR A 65 -14.86 25.05 27.48
C TYR A 65 -14.80 26.49 27.98
N ARG A 66 -14.01 26.71 29.03
CA ARG A 66 -13.78 28.05 29.58
C ARG A 66 -12.50 28.62 28.97
N ASP A 67 -12.58 29.79 28.35
CA ASP A 67 -11.43 30.45 27.75
C ASP A 67 -10.57 31.19 28.79
N GLU A 68 -9.53 31.89 28.31
CA GLU A 68 -8.59 32.66 29.14
C GLU A 68 -9.24 33.83 29.91
N PHE A 69 -10.42 34.31 29.48
CA PHE A 69 -11.17 35.38 30.12
C PHE A 69 -12.25 34.85 31.08
N GLY A 70 -12.41 33.52 31.16
CA GLY A 70 -13.41 32.89 32.00
C GLY A 70 -14.78 32.77 31.31
N GLU A 71 -14.89 33.04 30.01
CA GLU A 71 -16.12 32.93 29.25
C GLU A 71 -16.31 31.51 28.71
N MET A 72 -17.58 31.09 28.56
CA MET A 72 -17.91 29.78 28.01
C MET A 72 -17.92 29.86 26.48
N GLN A 73 -16.98 29.19 25.84
CA GLN A 73 -16.88 29.10 24.38
C GLN A 73 -17.26 27.69 23.92
N PRO A 74 -18.00 27.54 22.81
CA PRO A 74 -18.21 26.24 22.21
C PRO A 74 -16.90 25.68 21.65
N VAL A 75 -16.75 24.35 21.72
CA VAL A 75 -15.56 23.69 21.15
C VAL A 75 -15.60 23.79 19.62
N VAL A 76 -14.53 24.32 19.01
CA VAL A 76 -14.38 24.31 17.54
C VAL A 76 -13.92 22.92 17.11
N MET A 77 -14.65 22.33 16.16
CA MET A 77 -14.45 20.93 15.75
C MET A 77 -13.98 20.84 14.29
N GLY A 78 -13.16 19.84 14.03
CA GLY A 78 -12.87 19.29 12.71
C GLY A 78 -12.94 17.78 12.76
N CYS A 79 -13.17 17.13 11.61
CA CYS A 79 -13.05 15.69 11.49
C CYS A 79 -12.33 15.30 10.20
N TYR A 80 -11.78 14.11 10.19
CA TYR A 80 -11.13 13.52 9.03
C TYR A 80 -11.46 12.03 8.98
N GLY A 81 -11.66 11.52 7.78
CA GLY A 81 -12.01 10.12 7.54
C GLY A 81 -11.14 9.56 6.43
N ILE A 82 -10.67 8.33 6.62
CA ILE A 82 -10.04 7.51 5.58
C ILE A 82 -10.88 6.25 5.51
N GLY A 83 -11.19 5.77 4.30
CA GLY A 83 -11.90 4.51 4.08
C GLY A 83 -10.92 3.36 3.85
N PRO A 84 -10.54 2.55 4.85
CA PRO A 84 -9.46 1.56 4.69
C PRO A 84 -9.79 0.50 3.64
N ALA A 85 -11.05 0.05 3.58
CA ALA A 85 -11.52 -0.87 2.55
C ALA A 85 -11.41 -0.27 1.13
N ARG A 86 -11.68 1.04 0.99
CA ARG A 86 -11.56 1.74 -0.29
C ARG A 86 -10.11 1.97 -0.68
N VAL A 87 -9.23 2.29 0.29
CA VAL A 87 -7.78 2.30 0.08
C VAL A 87 -7.32 0.96 -0.47
N MET A 88 -7.85 -0.15 0.03
CA MET A 88 -7.51 -1.48 -0.48
C MET A 88 -7.98 -1.73 -1.90
N GLY A 89 -9.21 -1.34 -2.25
CA GLY A 89 -9.68 -1.35 -3.64
C GLY A 89 -8.81 -0.48 -4.56
N ALA A 90 -8.41 0.71 -4.10
CA ALA A 90 -7.55 1.62 -4.86
C ALA A 90 -6.14 1.04 -5.07
N ILE A 91 -5.58 0.36 -4.07
CA ILE A 91 -4.31 -0.37 -4.22
C ILE A 91 -4.45 -1.47 -5.27
N ALA A 92 -5.50 -2.28 -5.19
CA ALA A 92 -5.71 -3.36 -6.17
C ALA A 92 -5.88 -2.83 -7.59
N GLU A 93 -6.56 -1.70 -7.76
CA GLU A 93 -6.80 -1.07 -9.06
C GLU A 93 -5.54 -0.42 -9.65
N ILE A 94 -4.76 0.27 -8.83
CA ILE A 94 -3.62 1.08 -9.29
C ILE A 94 -2.32 0.26 -9.31
N LEU A 95 -2.20 -0.71 -8.42
CA LEU A 95 -0.98 -1.49 -8.17
C LEU A 95 -1.22 -2.97 -8.51
N SER A 96 -1.58 -3.20 -9.77
CA SER A 96 -1.69 -4.52 -10.38
C SER A 96 -1.12 -4.50 -11.80
N ASP A 97 -0.71 -5.66 -12.28
CA ASP A 97 -0.40 -5.91 -13.69
C ASP A 97 -1.31 -7.03 -14.25
N GLU A 98 -1.08 -7.43 -15.50
CA GLU A 98 -1.85 -8.49 -16.15
C GLU A 98 -1.78 -9.86 -15.44
N ARG A 99 -0.80 -10.05 -14.54
CA ARG A 99 -0.58 -11.29 -13.79
C ARG A 99 -1.13 -11.22 -12.37
N GLY A 100 -1.52 -10.04 -11.87
CA GLY A 100 -2.17 -9.87 -10.57
C GLY A 100 -1.65 -8.68 -9.76
N LEU A 101 -1.80 -8.74 -8.45
CA LEU A 101 -1.44 -7.66 -7.55
C LEU A 101 0.09 -7.40 -7.53
N VAL A 102 0.46 -6.17 -7.22
CA VAL A 102 1.84 -5.74 -7.00
C VAL A 102 1.87 -4.91 -5.71
N TRP A 103 2.14 -5.56 -4.58
CA TRP A 103 2.10 -4.89 -3.29
C TRP A 103 3.24 -3.87 -3.13
N PRO A 104 2.98 -2.68 -2.56
CA PRO A 104 4.02 -1.91 -1.93
C PRO A 104 4.61 -2.69 -0.75
N LYS A 105 5.94 -2.67 -0.63
CA LYS A 105 6.69 -3.34 0.45
C LYS A 105 6.20 -3.00 1.86
N MET A 106 5.64 -1.81 2.08
CA MET A 106 5.22 -1.36 3.41
C MET A 106 3.90 -1.99 3.89
N ILE A 107 3.08 -2.47 2.97
CA ILE A 107 1.72 -2.96 3.26
C ILE A 107 1.46 -4.35 2.66
N THR A 108 2.51 -5.03 2.20
CA THR A 108 2.39 -6.39 1.72
C THR A 108 2.04 -7.33 2.87
N PRO A 109 1.19 -8.36 2.68
CA PRO A 109 0.79 -9.27 3.74
C PRO A 109 1.94 -10.15 4.25
N PHE A 110 2.96 -10.38 3.43
CA PHE A 110 4.18 -11.12 3.76
C PHE A 110 5.36 -10.50 3.04
N GLN A 111 6.55 -10.52 3.64
CA GLN A 111 7.73 -9.94 3.02
C GLN A 111 8.26 -10.78 1.85
N VAL A 112 8.11 -12.11 1.94
CA VAL A 112 8.56 -13.07 0.92
C VAL A 112 7.56 -14.21 0.73
N HIS A 113 7.48 -14.73 -0.49
CA HIS A 113 6.76 -15.95 -0.83
C HIS A 113 7.78 -17.07 -1.11
N LEU A 114 7.87 -18.04 -0.22
CA LEU A 114 8.76 -19.19 -0.33
C LEU A 114 8.05 -20.33 -1.07
N LEU A 115 8.60 -20.77 -2.20
CA LEU A 115 8.10 -21.90 -2.97
C LEU A 115 9.04 -23.10 -2.86
N SER A 116 8.51 -24.24 -2.41
CA SER A 116 9.21 -25.53 -2.54
C SER A 116 8.88 -26.20 -3.87
N LEU A 117 9.93 -26.55 -4.63
CA LEU A 117 9.84 -27.26 -5.91
C LEU A 117 10.54 -28.63 -5.81
N GLY A 118 9.97 -29.50 -4.98
CA GLY A 118 10.46 -30.87 -4.78
C GLY A 118 11.73 -30.96 -3.94
N ALA A 119 11.89 -30.05 -2.98
CA ALA A 119 13.00 -29.96 -2.03
C ALA A 119 12.48 -29.52 -0.63
N ASP A 120 11.44 -30.20 -0.16
CA ASP A 120 10.61 -29.76 0.97
C ASP A 120 11.39 -29.65 2.29
N GLU A 121 12.21 -30.66 2.64
CA GLU A 121 13.04 -30.61 3.86
C GLU A 121 13.92 -29.36 3.92
N LYS A 122 14.48 -28.95 2.77
CA LYS A 122 15.30 -27.73 2.74
C LYS A 122 14.46 -26.48 2.83
N ALA A 123 13.31 -26.46 2.16
CA ALA A 123 12.39 -25.33 2.24
C ALA A 123 11.89 -25.12 3.69
N ASP A 124 11.64 -26.20 4.43
CA ASP A 124 11.29 -26.17 5.86
C ASP A 124 12.41 -25.54 6.71
N GLU A 125 13.67 -25.93 6.50
CA GLU A 125 14.81 -25.33 7.20
C GLU A 125 14.93 -23.83 6.92
N VAL A 126 14.79 -23.44 5.64
CA VAL A 126 14.87 -22.04 5.22
C VAL A 126 13.72 -21.24 5.81
N TYR A 127 12.49 -21.78 5.78
CA TYR A 127 11.32 -21.18 6.41
C TYR A 127 11.56 -20.92 7.89
N ALA A 128 11.99 -21.96 8.63
CA ALA A 128 12.25 -21.85 10.06
C ALA A 128 13.32 -20.80 10.38
N ALA A 129 14.40 -20.74 9.59
CA ALA A 129 15.47 -19.74 9.76
C ALA A 129 14.98 -18.31 9.50
N LEU A 130 14.22 -18.09 8.42
CA LEU A 130 13.65 -16.77 8.09
C LEU A 130 12.67 -16.29 9.16
N VAL A 131 11.78 -17.17 9.62
CA VAL A 131 10.81 -16.86 10.69
C VAL A 131 11.52 -16.59 12.02
N ALA A 132 12.56 -17.35 12.36
CA ALA A 132 13.38 -17.09 13.55
C ALA A 132 14.06 -15.72 13.51
N ASP A 133 14.40 -15.23 12.31
CA ASP A 133 14.89 -13.88 12.08
C ASP A 133 13.77 -12.82 12.01
N GLY A 134 12.51 -13.18 12.20
CA GLY A 134 11.36 -12.26 12.19
C GLY A 134 11.00 -11.76 10.80
N ILE A 135 11.34 -12.51 9.74
CA ILE A 135 10.85 -12.26 8.38
C ILE A 135 9.47 -12.87 8.24
N GLU A 136 8.52 -12.11 7.68
CA GLU A 136 7.18 -12.62 7.39
C GLU A 136 7.20 -13.42 6.07
N VAL A 137 6.95 -14.73 6.16
CA VAL A 137 7.05 -15.66 5.03
C VAL A 137 5.69 -16.30 4.76
N LEU A 138 5.20 -16.16 3.53
CA LEU A 138 4.18 -17.06 2.99
C LEU A 138 4.89 -18.29 2.43
N TYR A 139 4.63 -19.46 2.99
CA TYR A 139 5.25 -20.71 2.54
C TYR A 139 4.26 -21.53 1.71
N ASP A 140 4.64 -21.88 0.48
CA ASP A 140 3.89 -22.74 -0.42
C ASP A 140 4.52 -24.14 -0.48
N ASP A 141 4.11 -24.97 0.47
CA ASP A 141 4.46 -26.38 0.67
C ASP A 141 3.50 -27.35 -0.04
N ARG A 142 2.54 -26.83 -0.79
CA ARG A 142 1.48 -27.64 -1.41
C ARG A 142 2.03 -28.59 -2.46
N ASP A 143 1.37 -29.73 -2.62
CA ASP A 143 1.60 -30.65 -3.74
C ASP A 143 0.92 -30.10 -5.02
N ALA A 144 1.56 -29.11 -5.63
CA ALA A 144 1.11 -28.43 -6.85
C ALA A 144 2.29 -28.28 -7.83
N SER A 145 1.98 -28.18 -9.12
CA SER A 145 3.01 -28.02 -10.14
C SER A 145 3.74 -26.67 -9.99
N ALA A 146 5.00 -26.61 -10.43
CA ALA A 146 5.76 -25.36 -10.40
C ALA A 146 5.05 -24.22 -11.13
N GLY A 147 4.38 -24.52 -12.25
CA GLY A 147 3.61 -23.54 -13.02
C GLY A 147 2.44 -22.95 -12.23
N GLU A 148 1.69 -23.79 -11.51
CA GLU A 148 0.59 -23.35 -10.64
C GLU A 148 1.11 -22.47 -9.50
N LYS A 149 2.14 -22.91 -8.77
CA LYS A 149 2.75 -22.13 -7.69
C LYS A 149 3.26 -20.78 -8.17
N PHE A 150 3.89 -20.73 -9.34
CA PHE A 150 4.36 -19.48 -9.92
C PHE A 150 3.24 -18.53 -10.30
N SER A 151 2.21 -19.04 -10.98
CA SER A 151 1.04 -18.26 -11.39
C SER A 151 0.30 -17.69 -10.18
N GLU A 152 0.05 -18.51 -9.16
CA GLU A 152 -0.62 -18.05 -7.94
C GLU A 152 0.24 -17.08 -7.14
N SER A 153 1.55 -17.30 -7.06
CA SER A 153 2.43 -16.33 -6.43
C SER A 153 2.48 -15.00 -7.19
N ASP A 154 2.31 -14.98 -8.51
CA ASP A 154 2.19 -13.73 -9.26
C ASP A 154 0.86 -13.05 -8.95
N LEU A 155 -0.22 -13.83 -8.88
CA LEU A 155 -1.55 -13.35 -8.56
C LEU A 155 -1.62 -12.68 -7.17
N ILE A 156 -1.03 -13.35 -6.16
CA ILE A 156 -0.96 -12.85 -4.78
C ILE A 156 -0.11 -11.58 -4.68
N GLY A 157 0.96 -11.47 -5.47
CA GLY A 157 1.69 -10.22 -5.66
C GLY A 157 2.74 -9.86 -4.61
N ILE A 158 3.15 -10.80 -3.74
CA ILE A 158 4.18 -10.54 -2.72
C ILE A 158 5.48 -10.06 -3.40
N PRO A 159 6.12 -8.97 -2.92
CA PRO A 159 7.22 -8.30 -3.62
C PRO A 159 8.39 -9.21 -4.00
N TYR A 160 8.69 -10.20 -3.18
CA TYR A 160 9.83 -11.10 -3.36
C TYR A 160 9.42 -12.56 -3.25
N ARG A 161 9.94 -13.38 -4.15
CA ARG A 161 9.74 -14.83 -4.17
C ARG A 161 11.07 -15.52 -3.97
N ILE A 162 11.11 -16.49 -3.05
CA ILE A 162 12.24 -17.38 -2.82
C ILE A 162 11.87 -18.74 -3.39
N ILE A 163 12.73 -19.33 -4.21
CA ILE A 163 12.48 -20.61 -4.86
C ILE A 163 13.55 -21.59 -4.41
N ILE A 164 13.11 -22.69 -3.80
CA ILE A 164 13.96 -23.82 -3.42
C ILE A 164 13.68 -24.96 -4.40
N GLY A 165 14.57 -25.12 -5.37
CA GLY A 165 14.51 -26.22 -6.34
C GLY A 165 15.65 -27.20 -6.12
N LYS A 166 15.53 -28.40 -6.69
CA LYS A 166 16.55 -29.45 -6.57
C LYS A 166 17.96 -28.98 -6.93
N ARG A 167 18.10 -28.23 -8.03
CA ARG A 167 19.40 -27.76 -8.54
C ARG A 167 20.03 -26.66 -7.67
N SER A 168 19.24 -25.73 -7.17
CA SER A 168 19.73 -24.63 -6.33
C SER A 168 20.11 -25.14 -4.94
N PHE A 169 19.35 -26.08 -4.39
CA PHE A 169 19.66 -26.76 -3.13
C PHE A 169 21.01 -27.47 -3.13
N GLU A 170 21.32 -28.28 -4.16
CA GLU A 170 22.61 -28.98 -4.26
C GLU A 170 23.82 -28.03 -4.24
N SER A 171 23.60 -26.77 -4.61
CA SER A 171 24.63 -25.73 -4.63
C SER A 171 24.63 -24.85 -3.37
N GLY A 172 23.76 -25.11 -2.39
CA GLY A 172 23.63 -24.32 -1.17
C GLY A 172 22.98 -22.95 -1.37
N MET A 173 22.24 -22.76 -2.46
CA MET A 173 21.69 -21.48 -2.90
C MET A 173 20.16 -21.53 -3.01
N ALA A 174 19.52 -20.38 -2.82
CA ALA A 174 18.12 -20.14 -3.19
C ALA A 174 18.06 -19.17 -4.38
N GLU A 175 17.02 -19.28 -5.19
CA GLU A 175 16.71 -18.28 -6.20
C GLU A 175 15.77 -17.22 -5.59
N LEU A 176 16.19 -15.96 -5.59
CA LEU A 176 15.41 -14.80 -5.14
C LEU A 176 14.98 -13.99 -6.36
N LYS A 177 13.70 -13.65 -6.45
CA LYS A 177 13.13 -12.93 -7.59
C LYS A 177 12.10 -11.90 -7.16
N GLY A 178 12.18 -10.69 -7.69
CA GLY A 178 11.16 -9.66 -7.52
C GLY A 178 9.89 -9.90 -8.34
N ARG A 179 8.74 -9.47 -7.82
CA ARG A 179 7.42 -9.61 -8.46
C ARG A 179 7.31 -8.89 -9.81
N THR A 180 7.99 -7.77 -9.98
CA THR A 180 7.89 -6.89 -11.16
C THR A 180 8.97 -7.12 -12.22
N GLY A 181 9.61 -8.30 -12.22
CA GLY A 181 10.56 -8.68 -13.27
C GLY A 181 12.02 -8.34 -12.97
N GLU A 182 12.38 -8.20 -11.71
CA GLU A 182 13.78 -8.19 -11.28
C GLU A 182 14.48 -9.50 -11.72
N ALA A 183 15.77 -9.39 -12.04
CA ALA A 183 16.58 -10.55 -12.40
C ALA A 183 16.61 -11.57 -11.25
N VAL A 184 16.71 -12.85 -11.60
CA VAL A 184 16.87 -13.91 -10.60
C VAL A 184 18.25 -13.77 -9.97
N GLU A 185 18.30 -13.60 -8.65
CA GLU A 185 19.53 -13.59 -7.86
C GLU A 185 19.71 -14.95 -7.16
N LEU A 186 20.90 -15.53 -7.24
CA LEU A 186 21.25 -16.72 -6.47
C LEU A 186 21.87 -16.29 -5.14
N VAL A 187 21.17 -16.59 -4.04
CA VAL A 187 21.55 -16.16 -2.69
C VAL A 187 21.87 -17.38 -1.84
N PRO A 188 23.03 -17.44 -1.16
CA PRO A 188 23.32 -18.49 -0.20
C PRO A 188 22.27 -18.55 0.90
N PHE A 189 21.88 -19.75 1.35
CA PHE A 189 20.83 -19.89 2.37
C PHE A 189 21.12 -19.11 3.66
N ASN A 190 22.38 -19.06 4.08
CA ASN A 190 22.81 -18.33 5.27
C ASN A 190 22.84 -16.79 5.09
N GLN A 191 22.63 -16.28 3.88
CA GLN A 191 22.58 -14.85 3.59
C GLN A 191 21.17 -14.33 3.30
N LEU A 192 20.18 -15.23 3.10
CA LEU A 192 18.82 -14.86 2.73
C LEU A 192 18.22 -13.78 3.63
N SER A 193 18.26 -13.97 4.95
CA SER A 193 17.70 -13.00 5.90
C SER A 193 18.35 -11.62 5.77
N ALA A 194 19.66 -11.55 5.59
CA ALA A 194 20.40 -10.30 5.45
C ALA A 194 20.04 -9.58 4.13
N THR A 195 19.93 -10.34 3.04
CA THR A 195 19.52 -9.82 1.73
C THR A 195 18.10 -9.26 1.78
N ILE A 196 17.14 -10.01 2.35
CA ILE A 196 15.75 -9.56 2.50
C ILE A 196 15.69 -8.28 3.33
N ARG A 197 16.40 -8.21 4.47
CA ARG A 197 16.44 -6.98 5.29
C ARG A 197 16.96 -5.78 4.51
N THR A 198 17.95 -5.97 3.64
CA THR A 198 18.50 -4.90 2.80
C THR A 198 17.46 -4.38 1.83
N TYR A 199 16.70 -5.27 1.19
CA TYR A 199 15.62 -4.89 0.27
C TYR A 199 14.48 -4.11 0.95
N TYR A 200 14.28 -4.32 2.26
CA TYR A 200 13.30 -3.60 3.08
C TYR A 200 13.93 -2.47 3.93
N ALA A 201 15.22 -2.17 3.79
CA ALA A 201 15.86 -1.11 4.57
C ALA A 201 15.48 0.29 4.06
N ASP A 202 15.30 0.44 2.75
CA ASP A 202 14.96 1.73 2.11
C ASP A 202 13.52 2.17 2.39
N THR A 203 12.64 1.26 2.77
CA THR A 203 11.22 1.58 3.05
C THR A 203 11.01 2.26 4.40
N LYS A 204 11.99 2.20 5.31
CA LYS A 204 11.90 2.81 6.65
C LYS A 204 12.36 4.27 6.71
N LYS A 205 12.96 4.81 5.64
CA LYS A 205 13.48 6.19 5.63
C LYS A 205 12.45 7.27 5.22
N GLY A 206 11.23 6.87 4.87
CA GLY A 206 10.19 7.76 4.35
C GLY A 206 8.94 7.91 5.23
N ALA A 207 9.02 7.57 6.52
CA ALA A 207 7.97 7.79 7.51
C ALA A 207 8.35 8.94 8.46
#